data_AF-A0A955CM82-F1
#
_entry.id   AF-A0A955CM82-F1
#
_cell.length_a   1.000
_cell.length_b   1.000
_cell.length_c   1.000
_cell.angle_alpha   90.00
_cell.angle_beta   90.00
_cell.angle_gamma   90.00
#
_symmetry.space_group_name_H-M   'P 1'
#
loop_
_entity.id
_entity.type
_entity.pdbx_description
1 polymer ?
#
loop_
_entity_poly.entity_id
_entity_poly.type
_entity_poly.pdbx_seq_one_letter_code
_entity_poly.pdbx_strand_id
1 'polypeptide(L)'
;MADASKLRGPQHAGTFASWLSLIGRLGVGQIFIFAGLVKVADPAEVARSIQAFDVVNNDSMISLAAYVIPWTEILAGVLLVAGLFTRAAATVILLMLAGFVALIVNAMNQGKELECGCFGKIKLFCDGPLGRCNLIQDGVFAALALLPLILGGGRASADALGKAKATDPYADYGEDEDEAFD
;
A
#
# COMPACT_ATOMS: atom_id res chain seq x y z
N MET A 1 -1.25 39.99 -23.32
CA MET A 1 -0.70 38.63 -23.55
C MET A 1 -0.21 38.11 -22.21
N ALA A 2 -1.05 37.33 -21.53
CA ALA A 2 -0.67 36.69 -20.26
C ALA A 2 0.15 35.44 -20.59
N ASP A 3 1.33 35.37 -20.01
CA ASP A 3 2.30 34.28 -20.17
C ASP A 3 1.74 32.97 -19.57
N ALA A 4 1.32 32.05 -20.44
CA ALA A 4 0.78 30.74 -20.09
C ALA A 4 1.82 29.81 -19.44
N SER A 5 3.10 30.19 -19.39
CA SER A 5 4.14 29.41 -18.69
C SER A 5 3.99 29.46 -17.16
N LYS A 6 3.27 30.46 -16.63
CA LYS A 6 3.12 30.70 -15.18
C LYS A 6 2.07 29.84 -14.47
N LEU A 7 1.33 29.00 -15.21
CA LEU A 7 0.32 28.08 -14.66
C LEU A 7 0.85 26.64 -14.50
N ARG A 8 2.13 26.37 -14.76
CA ARG A 8 2.73 25.09 -14.32
C ARG A 8 2.90 25.13 -12.81
N GLY A 9 1.88 24.63 -12.09
CA GLY A 9 2.04 24.14 -10.72
C GLY A 9 3.23 23.16 -10.61
N PRO A 10 3.69 22.77 -9.42
CA PRO A 10 4.97 22.10 -9.24
C PRO A 10 5.01 20.71 -9.93
N GLN A 11 5.37 20.66 -11.21
CA GLN A 11 5.42 19.44 -12.03
C GLN A 11 6.80 18.77 -12.00
N HIS A 12 7.68 19.22 -11.12
CA HIS A 12 9.01 18.65 -10.92
C HIS A 12 9.13 18.05 -9.53
N ALA A 13 8.41 16.96 -9.27
CA ALA A 13 9.00 15.95 -8.41
C ALA A 13 10.29 15.53 -9.12
N GLY A 14 11.45 15.97 -8.63
CA GLY A 14 12.74 15.68 -9.25
C GLY A 14 12.88 14.18 -9.54
N THR A 15 13.67 13.80 -10.54
CA THR A 15 13.88 12.39 -10.94
C THR A 15 14.04 11.47 -9.72
N PHE A 16 14.78 11.94 -8.71
CA PHE A 16 14.94 11.29 -7.41
C PHE A 16 13.64 11.01 -6.65
N ALA A 17 12.72 11.97 -6.53
CA ALA A 17 11.43 11.79 -5.86
C ALA A 17 10.53 10.77 -6.59
N SER A 18 10.63 10.72 -7.93
CA SER A 18 9.93 9.69 -8.72
C SER A 18 10.48 8.29 -8.45
N TRP A 19 11.80 8.14 -8.36
CA TRP A 19 12.44 6.88 -7.98
C TRP A 19 12.08 6.46 -6.55
N LEU A 20 12.07 7.40 -5.61
CA LEU A 20 11.73 7.12 -4.22
C LEU A 20 10.27 6.64 -4.07
N SER A 21 9.33 7.28 -4.77
CA SER A 21 7.94 6.81 -4.84
C SER A 21 7.84 5.42 -5.46
N LEU A 22 8.56 5.16 -6.55
CA LEU A 22 8.57 3.85 -7.20
C LEU A 22 9.06 2.75 -6.26
N ILE A 23 10.17 2.97 -5.56
CA ILE A 23 10.72 2.02 -4.58
C ILE A 23 9.72 1.78 -3.46
N GLY A 24 9.12 2.84 -2.91
CA GLY A 24 8.09 2.72 -1.88
C GLY A 24 6.88 1.89 -2.33
N ARG A 25 6.40 2.13 -3.56
CA ARG A 25 5.28 1.38 -4.16
C ARG A 25 5.61 -0.10 -4.35
N LEU A 26 6.74 -0.39 -4.98
CA LEU A 26 7.13 -1.76 -5.30
C LEU A 26 7.46 -2.55 -4.02
N GLY A 27 8.24 -1.96 -3.12
CA GLY A 27 8.63 -2.61 -1.87
C GLY A 27 7.43 -2.93 -0.98
N VAL A 28 6.63 -1.92 -0.63
CA VAL A 28 5.47 -2.12 0.25
C VAL A 28 4.40 -2.95 -0.44
N GLY A 29 4.11 -2.68 -1.71
CA GLY A 29 3.09 -3.39 -2.46
C GLY A 29 3.38 -4.88 -2.60
N GLN A 30 4.62 -5.27 -2.92
CA GLN A 30 5.01 -6.68 -3.01
C GLN A 30 4.90 -7.39 -1.66
N ILE A 31 5.33 -6.76 -0.57
CA ILE A 31 5.24 -7.34 0.78
C ILE A 31 3.78 -7.56 1.17
N PHE A 32 2.89 -6.61 0.91
CA PHE A 32 1.46 -6.75 1.20
C PHE A 32 0.77 -7.81 0.35
N ILE A 33 1.13 -7.92 -0.93
CA ILE A 33 0.64 -9.02 -1.79
C ILE A 33 1.08 -10.37 -1.23
N PHE A 34 2.37 -10.52 -0.94
CA PHE A 34 2.92 -11.77 -0.41
C PHE A 34 2.28 -12.13 0.94
N ALA A 35 2.18 -11.16 1.85
CA ALA A 35 1.56 -11.32 3.15
C ALA A 35 0.09 -11.74 3.04
N GLY A 36 -0.68 -11.10 2.15
CA GLY A 36 -2.09 -11.45 1.95
C GLY A 36 -2.26 -12.84 1.34
N LEU A 37 -1.43 -13.23 0.37
CA LEU A 37 -1.47 -14.57 -0.23
C LEU A 37 -1.22 -15.67 0.81
N VAL A 38 -0.24 -15.45 1.70
CA VAL A 38 0.05 -16.37 2.80
C VAL A 38 -1.15 -16.48 3.74
N LYS A 39 -1.79 -15.37 4.08
CA LYS A 39 -2.96 -15.37 4.98
C LYS A 39 -4.18 -16.04 4.36
N VAL A 40 -4.39 -15.89 3.04
CA VAL A 40 -5.47 -16.58 2.32
C VAL A 40 -5.28 -18.10 2.34
N ALA A 41 -4.04 -18.59 2.43
CA ALA A 41 -3.75 -20.03 2.46
C ALA A 41 -4.22 -20.72 3.76
N ASP A 42 -4.29 -20.00 4.88
CA ASP A 42 -4.82 -20.52 6.15
C ASP A 42 -5.64 -19.46 6.90
N PRO A 43 -6.92 -19.23 6.50
CA PRO A 43 -7.80 -18.28 7.16
C PRO A 43 -8.12 -18.66 8.61
N ALA A 44 -8.04 -19.94 8.95
CA ALA A 44 -8.28 -20.41 10.32
C ALA A 44 -7.17 -19.93 11.28
N GLU A 45 -5.92 -19.91 10.80
CA GLU A 45 -4.82 -19.29 11.55
C GLU A 45 -5.02 -17.79 11.74
N VAL A 46 -5.46 -17.07 10.71
CA VAL A 46 -5.76 -15.64 10.81
C VAL A 46 -6.86 -15.38 11.84
N ALA A 47 -7.92 -16.18 11.84
CA ALA A 47 -9.00 -16.10 12.83
C ALA A 47 -8.49 -16.36 14.26
N ARG A 48 -7.64 -17.36 14.46
CA ARG A 48 -6.99 -17.64 15.77
C ARG A 48 -6.14 -16.46 16.23
N SER A 49 -5.36 -15.85 15.33
CA SER A 49 -4.57 -14.66 15.66
C SER A 49 -5.45 -13.47 16.04
N ILE A 50 -6.54 -13.22 15.32
CA ILE A 50 -7.50 -12.15 15.66
C ILE A 50 -8.15 -12.41 17.04
N GLN A 51 -8.54 -13.66 17.31
CA GLN A 51 -9.14 -14.04 18.59
C GLN A 51 -8.16 -13.87 19.76
N ALA A 52 -6.87 -14.13 19.55
CA ALA A 52 -5.84 -13.96 20.58
C ALA A 52 -5.67 -12.49 21.04
N PHE A 53 -6.00 -11.52 20.18
CA PHE A 53 -6.01 -10.11 20.56
C PHE A 53 -7.16 -9.75 21.52
N ASP A 54 -8.23 -10.55 21.59
CA ASP A 54 -9.38 -10.36 22.49
C ASP A 54 -10.05 -8.98 22.35
N VAL A 55 -10.05 -8.43 21.12
CA VAL A 55 -10.65 -7.12 20.81
C VAL A 55 -12.08 -7.27 20.29
N VAL A 56 -12.42 -8.43 19.73
CA VAL A 56 -13.72 -8.72 19.11
C VAL A 56 -14.27 -10.01 19.71
N ASN A 57 -15.44 -9.93 20.35
CA ASN A 57 -16.11 -11.06 21.02
C ASN A 57 -17.20 -11.73 20.17
N ASN A 58 -17.14 -11.58 18.84
CA ASN A 58 -18.14 -12.10 17.92
C ASN A 58 -17.46 -12.95 16.83
N ASP A 59 -17.75 -14.25 16.84
CA ASP A 59 -17.14 -15.24 15.93
C ASP A 59 -17.42 -14.94 14.45
N SER A 60 -18.59 -14.37 14.13
CA SER A 60 -18.93 -14.00 12.75
C SER A 60 -18.07 -12.82 12.28
N MET A 61 -17.78 -11.85 13.15
CA MET A 61 -16.89 -10.74 12.84
C MET A 61 -15.43 -11.18 12.70
N ILE A 62 -14.97 -12.10 13.57
CA ILE A 62 -13.62 -12.68 13.48
C ILE A 62 -13.46 -13.41 12.14
N SER A 63 -14.44 -14.25 11.80
CA SER A 63 -14.42 -15.00 10.54
C SER A 63 -14.43 -14.06 9.34
N LEU A 64 -15.27 -13.02 9.36
CA LEU A 64 -15.31 -12.02 8.30
C LEU A 64 -13.97 -11.29 8.16
N ALA A 65 -13.38 -10.84 9.26
CA ALA A 65 -12.09 -10.16 9.26
C ALA A 65 -10.96 -11.07 8.74
N ALA A 66 -10.98 -12.35 9.09
CA ALA A 66 -10.01 -13.34 8.62
C ALA A 66 -10.03 -13.53 7.09
N TYR A 67 -11.16 -13.27 6.43
CA TYR A 67 -11.24 -13.24 4.96
C TYR A 67 -11.00 -11.86 4.37
N VAL A 68 -11.63 -10.81 4.91
CA VAL A 68 -11.58 -9.47 4.32
C VAL A 68 -10.18 -8.89 4.38
N ILE A 69 -9.49 -9.01 5.52
CA ILE A 69 -8.17 -8.40 5.71
C ILE A 69 -7.19 -8.91 4.64
N PRO A 70 -6.97 -10.22 4.45
CA PRO A 70 -6.03 -10.71 3.44
C PRO A 70 -6.35 -10.26 2.01
N TRP A 71 -7.63 -10.27 1.61
CA TRP A 71 -8.03 -9.80 0.28
C TRP A 71 -7.79 -8.30 0.12
N THR A 72 -8.03 -7.50 1.16
CA THR A 72 -7.71 -6.06 1.12
C THR A 72 -6.21 -5.79 1.02
N GLU A 73 -5.36 -6.60 1.68
CA GLU A 73 -3.89 -6.51 1.54
C GLU A 73 -3.45 -6.77 0.10
N ILE A 74 -3.97 -7.84 -0.52
CA ILE A 74 -3.64 -8.21 -1.89
C ILE A 74 -4.09 -7.12 -2.86
N LEU A 75 -5.35 -6.69 -2.77
CA LEU A 75 -5.91 -5.69 -3.68
C LEU A 75 -5.17 -4.35 -3.57
N ALA A 76 -4.95 -3.86 -2.34
CA ALA A 76 -4.22 -2.61 -2.13
C ALA A 76 -2.76 -2.72 -2.61
N GLY A 77 -2.10 -3.86 -2.35
CA GLY A 77 -0.74 -4.11 -2.83
C GLY A 77 -0.65 -4.16 -4.35
N VAL A 78 -1.56 -4.87 -5.03
CA VAL A 78 -1.62 -4.94 -6.50
C VAL A 78 -1.84 -3.56 -7.11
N LEU A 79 -2.80 -2.79 -6.59
CA LEU A 79 -3.06 -1.42 -7.07
C LEU A 79 -1.83 -0.53 -6.90
N LEU A 80 -1.14 -0.63 -5.76
CA LEU A 80 0.06 0.16 -5.49
C LEU A 80 1.22 -0.21 -6.44
N VAL A 81 1.44 -1.51 -6.70
CA VAL A 81 2.44 -2.00 -7.65
C VAL A 81 2.11 -1.56 -9.07
N ALA A 82 0.87 -1.78 -9.52
CA ALA A 82 0.38 -1.37 -10.83
C ALA A 82 0.42 0.15 -11.04
N GLY A 83 0.43 0.92 -9.95
CA GLY A 83 0.44 2.38 -10.02
C GLY A 83 -0.92 2.96 -10.33
N LEU A 84 -1.97 2.25 -9.96
CA LEU A 84 -3.36 2.63 -10.15
C LEU A 84 -3.96 3.06 -8.81
N PHE A 85 -4.61 4.23 -8.78
CA PHE A 85 -5.14 4.83 -7.56
C PHE A 85 -4.08 4.89 -6.43
N THR A 86 -2.84 5.28 -6.75
CA THR A 86 -1.68 5.08 -5.86
C THR A 86 -1.86 5.71 -4.49
N ARG A 87 -2.48 6.89 -4.42
CA ARG A 87 -2.74 7.57 -3.15
C ARG A 87 -3.77 6.82 -2.32
N ALA A 88 -4.86 6.36 -2.94
CA ALA A 88 -5.90 5.60 -2.23
C ALA A 88 -5.36 4.25 -1.73
N ALA A 89 -4.64 3.51 -2.59
CA ALA A 89 -4.00 2.25 -2.22
C ALA A 89 -3.00 2.42 -1.06
N ALA A 90 -2.16 3.47 -1.12
CA ALA A 90 -1.23 3.79 -0.04
C ALA A 90 -1.96 4.17 1.27
N THR A 91 -3.06 4.93 1.20
CA THR A 91 -3.89 5.25 2.37
C THR A 91 -4.48 3.98 3.00
N VAL A 92 -5.02 3.07 2.21
CA VAL A 92 -5.56 1.79 2.73
C VAL A 92 -4.47 1.01 3.46
N ILE A 93 -3.30 0.85 2.86
CA ILE A 93 -2.16 0.15 3.48
C ILE A 93 -1.75 0.83 4.81
N LEU A 94 -1.68 2.16 4.84
CA LEU A 94 -1.34 2.91 6.06
C LEU A 94 -2.39 2.73 7.17
N LEU A 95 -3.68 2.70 6.83
CA LEU A 95 -4.74 2.44 7.81
C LEU A 95 -4.65 1.03 8.38
N MET A 96 -4.33 0.04 7.53
CA MET A 96 -4.13 -1.34 7.98
C MET A 96 -2.91 -1.46 8.91
N LEU A 97 -1.78 -0.85 8.54
CA LEU A 97 -0.58 -0.79 9.38
C LEU A 97 -0.86 -0.11 10.72
N ALA A 98 -1.60 1.01 10.72
CA ALA A 98 -1.99 1.69 11.95
C ALA A 98 -2.86 0.78 12.85
N GLY A 99 -3.79 0.02 12.25
CA GLY A 99 -4.57 -0.99 12.94
C GLY A 99 -3.71 -2.08 13.57
N PHE A 100 -2.76 -2.64 12.83
CA PHE A 100 -1.83 -3.66 13.35
C PHE A 100 -0.96 -3.12 14.48
N VAL A 101 -0.41 -1.92 14.34
CA VAL A 101 0.34 -1.25 15.41
C VAL A 101 -0.52 -1.07 16.67
N ALA A 102 -1.77 -0.62 16.52
CA ALA A 102 -2.68 -0.47 17.64
C ALA A 102 -2.96 -1.81 18.36
N LEU A 103 -3.16 -2.90 17.60
CA LEU A 103 -3.34 -4.24 18.16
C LEU A 103 -2.09 -4.73 18.90
N ILE A 104 -0.90 -4.51 18.35
CA ILE A 104 0.38 -4.88 18.98
C ILE A 104 0.58 -4.11 20.29
N VAL A 105 0.39 -2.79 20.26
CA VAL A 105 0.51 -1.95 21.47
C VAL A 105 -0.50 -2.38 22.53
N ASN A 106 -1.75 -2.66 22.15
CA ASN A 106 -2.76 -3.15 23.08
C ASN A 106 -2.37 -4.50 23.69
N ALA A 107 -1.88 -5.46 22.90
CA ALA A 107 -1.41 -6.76 23.40
C ALA A 107 -0.24 -6.60 24.39
N MET A 108 0.71 -5.72 24.08
CA MET A 108 1.83 -5.40 24.97
C MET A 108 1.37 -4.77 26.29
N ASN A 109 0.40 -3.86 26.25
CA ASN A 109 -0.16 -3.24 27.46
C ASN A 109 -0.90 -4.24 28.35
N GLN A 110 -1.44 -5.31 27.76
CA GLN A 110 -2.08 -6.42 28.48
C GLN A 110 -1.07 -7.49 28.95
N GLY A 111 0.21 -7.36 28.62
CA GLY A 111 1.24 -8.35 28.93
C GLY A 111 1.06 -9.69 28.20
N LYS A 112 0.36 -9.69 27.06
CA LYS A 112 0.14 -10.91 26.26
C LYS A 112 1.40 -11.25 25.47
N GLU A 113 1.94 -12.44 25.68
CA GLU A 113 3.00 -13.00 24.83
C GLU A 113 2.37 -13.82 23.71
N LEU A 114 2.22 -13.18 22.54
CA LEU A 114 1.66 -13.82 21.35
C LEU A 114 2.80 -14.36 20.48
N GLU A 115 2.78 -15.66 20.20
CA GLU A 115 3.73 -16.30 19.28
C GLU A 115 3.30 -16.23 17.81
N CYS A 116 2.00 -16.01 17.56
CA CYS A 116 1.46 -15.75 16.22
C CYS A 116 1.39 -14.24 15.98
N GLY A 117 2.09 -13.77 14.94
CA GLY A 117 2.06 -12.36 14.56
C GLY A 117 0.87 -12.02 13.66
N CYS A 118 0.66 -10.73 13.38
CA CYS A 118 -0.32 -10.31 12.36
C CYS A 118 0.00 -10.87 10.95
N PHE A 119 1.21 -11.40 10.73
CA PHE A 119 1.60 -12.12 9.51
C PHE A 119 1.44 -13.66 9.61
N GLY A 120 0.65 -14.13 10.58
CA GLY A 120 0.50 -15.56 10.87
C GLY A 120 1.79 -16.15 11.45
N LYS A 121 2.21 -17.31 10.92
CA LYS A 121 3.46 -17.99 11.31
C LYS A 121 4.71 -17.41 10.63
N ILE A 122 4.55 -16.49 9.69
CA ILE A 122 5.69 -15.95 8.94
C ILE A 122 6.35 -14.82 9.73
N LYS A 123 7.61 -15.05 10.08
CA LYS A 123 8.53 -14.07 10.67
C LYS A 123 9.32 -13.47 9.52
N LEU A 124 8.91 -12.28 9.06
CA LEU A 124 9.54 -11.65 7.89
C LEU A 124 10.93 -11.10 8.24
N PHE A 125 11.03 -10.36 9.35
CA PHE A 125 12.29 -9.71 9.77
C PHE A 125 12.58 -9.82 11.27
N CYS A 126 11.68 -10.41 12.06
CA CYS A 126 11.76 -10.44 13.51
C CYS A 126 11.63 -11.88 14.04
N ASP A 127 12.72 -12.39 14.60
CA ASP A 127 12.73 -13.69 15.28
C ASP A 127 12.42 -13.51 16.76
N GLY A 128 11.15 -13.61 17.13
CA GLY A 128 10.72 -13.52 18.54
C GLY A 128 9.21 -13.40 18.73
N PRO A 129 8.74 -13.37 19.98
CA PRO A 129 7.35 -13.08 20.30
C PRO A 129 6.98 -11.66 19.87
N LEU A 130 5.67 -11.45 19.70
CA LEU A 130 5.13 -10.18 19.24
C LEU A 130 5.51 -9.02 20.17
N GLY A 131 6.24 -8.03 19.65
CA GLY A 131 6.67 -6.89 20.45
C GLY A 131 7.37 -5.78 19.66
N ARG A 132 8.38 -5.17 20.28
CA ARG A 132 9.07 -3.96 19.77
C ARG A 132 9.65 -4.10 18.37
N CYS A 133 10.13 -5.27 17.99
CA CYS A 133 10.68 -5.50 16.64
C CYS A 133 9.59 -5.34 15.57
N ASN A 134 8.38 -5.88 15.80
CA ASN A 134 7.26 -5.74 14.86
C ASN A 134 6.79 -4.29 14.75
N LEU A 135 6.82 -3.51 15.84
CA LEU A 135 6.51 -2.08 15.78
C LEU A 135 7.49 -1.31 14.89
N ILE A 136 8.78 -1.66 14.95
CA ILE A 136 9.80 -1.05 14.07
C ILE A 136 9.55 -1.47 12.63
N GLN A 137 9.29 -2.75 12.38
CA GLN A 137 8.99 -3.28 11.05
C GLN A 137 7.78 -2.55 10.43
N ASP A 138 6.66 -2.47 11.16
CA ASP A 138 5.44 -1.79 10.69
C ASP A 138 5.69 -0.29 10.51
N GLY A 139 6.51 0.32 11.37
CA GLY A 139 6.93 1.72 11.23
C GLY A 139 7.74 1.98 9.96
N VAL A 140 8.63 1.06 9.59
CA VAL A 140 9.39 1.13 8.32
C VAL A 140 8.47 1.00 7.13
N PHE A 141 7.54 0.03 7.15
CA PHE A 141 6.56 -0.11 6.07
C PHE A 141 5.65 1.11 5.96
N ALA A 142 5.22 1.69 7.07
CA ALA A 142 4.43 2.92 7.08
C ALA A 142 5.22 4.09 6.48
N ALA A 143 6.49 4.24 6.86
CA ALA A 143 7.36 5.27 6.26
C ALA A 143 7.51 5.10 4.74
N LEU A 144 7.67 3.87 4.27
CA LEU A 144 7.74 3.57 2.83
C LEU A 144 6.40 3.81 2.12
N ALA A 145 5.27 3.50 2.76
CA ALA A 145 3.94 3.73 2.21
C ALA A 145 3.55 5.22 2.18
N LEU A 146 4.13 6.05 3.07
CA LEU A 146 3.96 7.51 3.03
C LEU A 146 4.58 8.14 1.78
N LEU A 147 5.62 7.54 1.21
CA LEU A 147 6.30 8.07 0.02
C LEU A 147 5.33 8.25 -1.17
N PRO A 148 4.63 7.21 -1.67
CA PRO A 148 3.66 7.39 -2.75
C PRO A 148 2.43 8.22 -2.35
N LEU A 149 2.13 8.33 -1.06
CA LEU A 149 1.04 9.19 -0.59
C LEU A 149 1.38 10.68 -0.75
N ILE A 150 2.58 11.07 -0.32
CA ILE A 150 3.07 12.46 -0.32
C ILE A 150 3.56 12.86 -1.72
N LEU A 151 4.39 12.02 -2.34
CA LEU A 151 5.03 12.30 -3.64
C LEU A 151 4.13 11.95 -4.85
N GLY A 152 3.01 11.25 -4.62
CA GLY A 152 2.15 10.72 -5.68
C GLY A 152 2.74 9.48 -6.34
N GLY A 153 2.07 8.96 -7.39
CA GLY A 153 2.46 7.70 -8.05
C GLY A 153 3.82 7.73 -8.78
N GLY A 154 4.41 8.91 -9.01
CA GLY A 154 5.62 9.08 -9.81
C GLY A 154 5.39 8.88 -11.31
N ARG A 155 6.40 9.18 -12.13
CA ARG A 155 6.30 9.16 -13.62
C ARG A 155 5.96 7.77 -14.20
N ALA A 156 6.32 6.71 -13.48
CA ALA A 156 6.05 5.32 -13.86
C ALA A 156 4.73 4.77 -13.26
N SER A 157 3.78 5.63 -12.88
CA SER A 157 2.45 5.18 -12.46
C SER A 157 1.46 5.19 -13.62
N ALA A 158 0.54 4.22 -13.64
CA ALA A 158 -0.62 4.26 -14.53
C ALA A 158 -1.44 5.54 -14.31
N ASP A 159 -1.52 6.03 -13.06
CA ASP A 159 -2.14 7.32 -12.72
C ASP A 159 -1.50 8.52 -13.44
N ALA A 160 -0.19 8.50 -13.68
CA ALA A 160 0.51 9.56 -14.41
C ALA A 160 0.27 9.48 -15.92
N LEU A 161 0.25 8.27 -16.49
CA LEU A 161 -0.07 8.03 -17.91
C LEU A 161 -1.52 8.46 -18.23
N GLY A 162 -2.48 8.10 -17.36
CA GLY A 162 -3.88 8.47 -17.53
C GLY A 162 -4.11 9.99 -17.50
N LYS A 163 -3.41 10.71 -16.62
CA LYS A 163 -3.47 12.18 -16.59
C LYS A 163 -2.82 12.83 -17.81
N ALA A 164 -1.71 12.30 -18.31
CA ALA A 164 -1.08 12.81 -19.53
C ALA A 164 -2.04 12.73 -20.73
N LYS A 165 -2.66 11.56 -20.95
CA LYS A 165 -3.66 11.37 -22.02
C LYS A 165 -4.91 12.24 -21.84
N ALA A 166 -5.34 12.49 -20.60
CA ALA A 166 -6.48 13.36 -20.33
C ALA A 166 -6.18 14.85 -20.58
N THR A 167 -4.91 15.26 -20.49
CA THR A 167 -4.51 16.68 -20.64
C THR A 167 -4.31 17.07 -22.10
N ASP A 168 -3.98 16.11 -22.96
CA ASP A 168 -3.97 16.28 -24.42
C ASP A 168 -4.74 15.14 -25.10
N PRO A 169 -6.08 15.26 -25.19
CA PRO A 169 -6.92 14.26 -25.86
C PRO A 169 -6.71 14.19 -27.38
N TYR A 170 -5.99 15.15 -27.97
CA TYR A 170 -5.83 15.31 -29.42
C TYR A 170 -4.46 14.87 -29.96
N ALA A 171 -3.52 14.50 -29.09
CA ALA A 171 -2.18 14.03 -29.48
C ALA A 171 -2.17 12.82 -30.44
N ASP A 172 -3.24 12.02 -30.46
CA ASP A 172 -3.41 10.83 -31.32
C ASP A 172 -3.94 11.17 -32.72
N TYR A 173 -4.49 12.39 -32.93
CA TYR A 173 -5.10 12.82 -34.20
C TYR A 173 -4.15 13.66 -35.07
N GLY A 174 -2.93 13.96 -34.60
CA GLY A 174 -2.01 14.88 -35.27
C GLY A 174 -0.91 14.21 -36.11
N GLU A 175 -0.80 12.87 -36.09
CA GLU A 175 0.25 12.17 -36.87
C GLU A 175 -0.20 11.86 -38.32
N ASP A 176 -1.51 11.90 -38.62
CA ASP A 176 -2.06 11.51 -39.93
C ASP A 176 -2.14 12.68 -40.95
N GLU A 177 -2.00 13.94 -40.51
CA GLU A 177 -2.13 15.11 -41.42
C GLU A 177 -0.83 15.46 -42.16
N ASP A 178 0.33 15.01 -41.64
CA ASP A 178 1.64 15.33 -42.21
C ASP A 178 2.02 14.43 -43.41
N GLU A 179 1.38 13.26 -43.57
CA GLU A 179 1.62 12.35 -44.71
C GLU A 179 0.66 12.55 -45.89
N ALA A 180 -0.37 13.41 -45.74
CA ALA A 180 -1.39 13.62 -46.77
C ALA A 180 -1.09 14.79 -47.74
N PHE A 181 0.04 15.49 -47.55
CA PHE A 181 0.40 16.68 -48.32
C PHE A 181 1.68 16.56 -49.18
N ASP A 182 2.26 15.36 -49.29
CA ASP A 182 3.39 15.05 -50.19
C ASP A 182 2.95 14.37 -51.51
#